data_AF-A0A1G2N801-F1
#
_entry.id   AF-A0A1G2N801-F1
#
_cell.length_a   1.000
_cell.length_b   1.000
_cell.length_c   1.000
_cell.angle_alpha   90.00
_cell.angle_beta   90.00
_cell.angle_gamma   90.00
#
_symmetry.space_group_name_H-M   'P 1'
#
loop_
_entity.id
_entity.type
_entity.pdbx_description
1 polymer ?
#
loop_
_entity_poly.entity_id
_entity_poly.type
_entity_poly.pdbx_seq_one_letter_code
_entity_poly.pdbx_strand_id
1 'polypeptide(L)' 'MGFLKGKLALKLFQERNDLTKQYWGKHLWSRGYCVSTVGLNEEQIRKYVKWQQEREQKG' A
#
# COMPACT_ATOMS: atom_id res chain seq x y z
N MET A 1 -0.69 10.28 4.24
CA MET A 1 -0.42 9.59 2.94
C MET A 1 -1.66 9.32 2.07
N GLY A 2 -2.88 9.65 2.49
CA GLY A 2 -4.09 9.34 1.70
C GLY A 2 -4.15 9.98 0.31
N PHE A 3 -3.80 11.27 0.20
CA PHE A 3 -3.81 11.98 -1.08
C PHE A 3 -2.86 11.36 -2.12
N LEU A 4 -1.59 11.12 -1.75
CA LEU A 4 -0.59 10.55 -2.64
C LEU A 4 -0.99 9.13 -3.09
N LYS A 5 -1.36 8.27 -2.13
CA LYS A 5 -1.80 6.90 -2.42
C LYS A 5 -3.05 6.89 -3.30
N GLY A 6 -4.00 7.80 -3.06
CA GLY A 6 -5.23 7.95 -3.85
C GLY A 6 -4.98 8.42 -5.29
N LYS A 7 -4.21 9.49 -5.48
CA LYS A 7 -3.85 10.01 -6.81
C LYS A 7 -3.09 8.96 -7.64
N LEU A 8 -2.14 8.27 -7.02
CA LEU A 8 -1.38 7.21 -7.69
C LEU A 8 -2.25 5.99 -8.02
N ALA A 9 -3.17 5.60 -7.13
CA ALA A 9 -4.12 4.53 -7.42
C ALA A 9 -5.02 4.88 -8.60
N LEU A 10 -5.57 6.09 -8.64
CA LEU A 10 -6.40 6.56 -9.76
C LEU A 10 -5.64 6.51 -11.09
N LYS A 11 -4.40 7.03 -11.09
CA LYS A 11 -3.56 7.01 -12.29
C LYS A 11 -3.27 5.58 -12.75
N LEU A 12 -2.90 4.68 -11.83
CA LEU A 12 -2.63 3.27 -12.14
C LEU A 12 -3.86 2.56 -12.71
N PHE A 13 -5.05 2.78 -12.15
CA PHE A 13 -6.28 2.18 -12.67
C PHE A 13 -6.68 2.73 -14.05
N GLN A 14 -6.28 3.98 -14.37
CA GLN A 14 -6.51 4.57 -15.70
C GLN A 14 -5.53 4.02 -16.76
N GLU A 15 -4.27 3.81 -16.39
CA GLU A 15 -3.23 3.32 -17.31
C GLU A 15 -3.26 1.80 -17.49
N ARG A 16 -3.74 1.06 -16.49
CA ARG A 16 -3.66 -0.41 -16.41
C ARG A 16 -5.02 -1.03 -16.11
N ASN A 17 -5.79 -1.26 -17.16
CA ASN A 17 -7.13 -1.88 -17.09
C ASN A 17 -7.11 -3.31 -16.53
N ASP A 18 -5.96 -3.99 -16.56
CA ASP A 18 -5.73 -5.29 -15.92
C ASP A 18 -5.82 -5.20 -14.39
N LEU A 19 -5.28 -4.12 -13.79
CA LEU A 19 -5.33 -3.93 -12.33
C LEU A 19 -6.75 -3.69 -11.83
N THR A 20 -7.60 -3.04 -12.64
CA THR A 20 -9.02 -2.83 -12.30
C THR A 20 -9.78 -4.14 -12.19
N LYS A 21 -9.40 -5.17 -12.97
CA LYS A 21 -9.99 -6.51 -12.89
C LYS A 21 -9.46 -7.31 -11.70
N GLN A 22 -8.19 -7.13 -11.34
CA GLN A 22 -7.55 -7.86 -10.24
C GLN A 22 -7.92 -7.30 -8.86
N TYR A 23 -8.07 -5.98 -8.73
CA TYR A 23 -8.39 -5.30 -7.47
C TYR A 23 -9.85 -4.80 -7.46
N TRP A 24 -10.79 -5.75 -7.57
CA TRP A 24 -12.21 -5.45 -7.41
C TRP A 24 -12.46 -4.77 -6.05
N GLY A 25 -13.14 -3.62 -6.06
CA GLY A 25 -13.33 -2.78 -4.87
C GLY A 25 -12.32 -1.64 -4.69
N LYS A 26 -11.41 -1.42 -5.66
CA LYS A 26 -10.45 -0.30 -5.70
C LYS A 26 -9.47 -0.24 -4.50
N HIS A 27 -9.33 -1.34 -3.75
CA HIS A 27 -8.36 -1.49 -2.68
C HIS A 27 -6.98 -1.85 -3.24
N LEU A 28 -6.26 -0.84 -3.71
CA LEU A 28 -4.89 -1.03 -4.22
C LEU A 28 -3.82 -0.99 -3.12
N TRP A 29 -4.05 -0.17 -2.10
CA TRP A 29 -3.07 0.06 -1.05
C TRP A 29 -3.58 -0.40 0.31
N SER A 30 -2.67 -0.95 1.12
CA SER A 30 -2.88 -1.16 2.54
C SER A 30 -3.24 0.15 3.26
N ARG A 31 -3.98 0.08 4.38
CA ARG A 31 -4.32 1.28 5.18
C ARG A 31 -3.09 1.99 5.75
N GLY A 32 -2.05 1.22 6.11
CA GLY A 32 -0.82 1.74 6.71
C GLY A 32 0.13 2.43 5.73
N TYR A 33 1.10 3.17 6.27
CA TYR A 33 2.29 3.61 5.55
C TYR A 33 3.51 3.60 6.48
N CYS A 34 4.70 3.41 5.90
CA CYS A 34 5.98 3.50 6.60
C CYS A 34 6.76 4.72 6.06
N VAL A 35 7.37 5.50 6.94
CA VAL A 35 8.16 6.69 6.60
C VAL A 35 9.35 6.79 7.56
N SER A 36 10.51 7.21 7.06
CA SER A 36 11.69 7.53 7.86
C SER A 36 12.38 8.77 7.30
N THR A 37 12.96 9.58 8.17
CA THR A 37 13.62 10.85 7.85
C THR A 37 15.11 10.69 7.57
N VAL A 38 15.76 9.63 8.09
CA VAL A 38 17.22 9.44 8.02
C VAL A 38 17.60 8.14 7.30
N GLY A 39 16.61 7.30 6.97
CA GLY A 39 16.81 6.01 6.27
C GLY A 39 16.07 4.88 6.98
N LEU A 40 15.69 3.87 6.21
CA LEU A 40 15.11 2.62 6.71
C LEU A 40 16.01 1.48 6.28
N ASN A 41 16.38 0.63 7.24
CA ASN A 41 17.10 -0.59 6.94
C ASN A 41 16.10 -1.66 6.47
N GLU A 42 16.59 -2.62 5.68
CA GLU A 42 15.74 -3.69 5.13
C GLU A 42 14.98 -4.46 6.23
N GLU A 43 15.63 -4.73 7.35
CA GLU A 43 15.01 -5.41 8.50
C GLU A 43 13.80 -4.65 9.05
N GLN A 44 13.89 -3.32 9.12
CA GLN A 44 12.80 -2.47 9.62
C GLN A 44 11.62 -2.46 8.65
N ILE A 45 11.89 -2.44 7.34
CA ILE A 45 10.87 -2.53 6.30
C ILE A 45 10.17 -3.90 6.38
N ARG A 46 10.94 -5.00 6.45
CA ARG A 46 10.40 -6.36 6.60
C ARG A 46 9.53 -6.49 7.84
N LYS A 47 9.98 -5.95 8.98
CA LYS A 47 9.21 -5.93 10.23
C LYS A 47 7.91 -5.16 10.09
N TYR A 48 7.94 -4.00 9.44
CA TYR A 48 6.75 -3.20 9.18
C TYR A 48 5.74 -3.95 8.30
N VAL A 49 6.20 -4.58 7.21
CA VAL A 49 5.34 -5.36 6.31
C VAL A 49 4.66 -6.52 7.04
N LYS A 50 5.43 -7.30 7.81
CA LYS A 50 4.90 -8.42 8.60
C LYS A 50 3.85 -7.95 9.61
N TRP A 51 4.16 -6.89 10.34
CA TRP A 51 3.23 -6.29 11.30
C TRP A 51 1.95 -5.79 10.64
N GLN A 52 2.05 -5.15 9.47
CA GLN A 52 0.89 -4.66 8.73
C GLN A 52 -0.01 -5.81 8.26
N GLN A 53 0.57 -6.89 7.74
CA GLN A 53 -0.17 -8.09 7.32
C GLN A 53 -0.93 -8.73 8.49
N GLU A 54 -0.30 -8.88 9.65
CA GLU A 54 -0.93 -9.43 10.85
C GLU A 54 -2.13 -8.59 11.32
N ARG A 55 -2.06 -7.26 11.16
CA ARG A 55 -3.16 -6.36 11.54
C ARG A 55 -4.31 -6.38 10.55
N GLU A 56 -4.02 -6.52 9.26
CA GLU A 56 -5.05 -6.61 8.22
C GLU A 56 -5.79 -7.95 8.23
N GLN A 57 -5.15 -9.05 8.69
CA GLN A 57 -5.84 -10.34 8.86
C GLN A 57 -6.73 -10.41 10.10
N LYS A 58 -6.50 -9.56 11.10
CA LYS A 58 -7.23 -9.56 12.37
C LYS A 58 -8.44 -8.61 12.40
N GLY A 59 -8.62 -7.79 11.38
CA GLY A 59 -9.71 -6.81 11.26
C GLY A 59 -10.67 -7.20 10.15
#